data_AF-A0A7S2BVW5-F1
#
_entry.id   AF-A0A7S2BVW5-F1
#
_cell.length_a   1.000
_cell.length_b   1.000
_cell.length_c   1.000
_cell.angle_alpha   90.00
_cell.angle_beta   90.00
_cell.angle_gamma   90.00
#
_symmetry.space_group_name_H-M   'P 1'
#
loop_
_entity.id
_entity.type
_entity.pdbx_description
1 polymer ?
#
loop_
_entity_poly.entity_id
_entity_poly.type
_entity_poly.pdbx_seq_one_letter_code
_entity_poly.pdbx_strand_id
1 'polypeptide(L)'
;VNPTFLRTARVFRIVRIIKVLKPHEGFNSLLLLVRSIHASLGALFWFLLILICVMSCVGMLVNQLLAGYFSDGSVSMAERREVFDYYGTYTKTIVTMLEITLGNWAPPQRLLMKRINEWWGLFLSTYRGLFCFGIINVAAAVF
;
A
#
# COMPACT_ATOMS: atom_id res chain seq x y z
N VAL A 1 0.78 18.12 45.22
CA VAL A 1 1.69 17.15 44.57
C VAL A 1 1.07 16.74 43.23
N ASN A 2 1.79 16.92 42.12
CA ASN A 2 1.21 16.87 40.77
C ASN A 2 0.66 15.46 40.39
N PRO A 3 -0.61 15.33 39.98
CA PRO A 3 -1.26 14.03 39.69
C PRO A 3 -0.64 13.28 38.51
N THR A 4 0.08 13.98 37.63
CA THR A 4 0.81 13.40 36.50
C THR A 4 2.01 12.56 36.95
N PHE A 5 2.69 12.94 38.03
CA PHE A 5 3.84 12.20 38.58
C PHE A 5 3.42 10.84 39.16
N LEU A 6 2.26 10.78 39.82
CA LEU A 6 1.69 9.55 40.37
C LEU A 6 1.24 8.57 39.26
N ARG A 7 0.74 9.07 38.13
CA ARG A 7 0.41 8.26 36.95
C ARG A 7 1.67 7.67 36.31
N THR A 8 2.71 8.48 36.14
CA THR A 8 4.00 8.03 35.58
C THR A 8 4.67 6.97 36.46
N ALA A 9 4.60 7.10 37.79
CA ALA A 9 5.14 6.10 38.72
C ALA A 9 4.46 4.72 38.57
N ARG A 10 3.16 4.66 38.22
CA ARG A 10 2.44 3.41 37.97
C ARG A 10 2.92 2.69 36.70
N VAL A 11 3.23 3.44 35.64
CA VAL A 11 3.80 2.90 34.39
C VAL A 11 5.19 2.34 34.61
N PHE A 12 6.04 3.04 35.37
CA PHE A 12 7.38 2.56 35.72
C PHE A 12 7.34 1.23 36.49
N ARG A 13 6.31 1.01 37.31
CA ARG A 13 6.13 -0.25 38.04
C ARG A 13 5.83 -1.41 37.10
N ILE A 14 5.00 -1.19 36.07
CA ILE A 14 4.66 -2.20 35.05
C ILE A 14 5.89 -2.54 34.20
N VAL A 15 6.63 -1.54 33.72
CA VAL A 15 7.88 -1.74 32.96
C VAL A 15 8.91 -2.52 33.78
N ARG A 16 9.00 -2.23 35.09
CA ARG A 16 9.91 -2.96 36.00
C ARG A 16 9.47 -4.42 36.19
N ILE A 17 8.17 -4.69 36.30
CA ILE A 17 7.63 -6.06 36.37
C ILE A 17 7.93 -6.81 35.07
N ILE A 18 7.76 -6.18 33.90
CA ILE A 18 8.11 -6.76 32.59
C ILE A 18 9.62 -7.07 32.50
N LYS A 19 10.48 -6.23 33.07
CA LYS A 19 11.94 -6.48 33.12
C LYS A 19 12.37 -7.54 34.14
N VAL A 20 11.60 -7.75 35.21
CA VAL A 20 11.90 -8.72 36.30
C VAL A 20 11.31 -10.09 36.00
N LEU A 21 10.29 -10.17 35.16
CA LEU A 21 9.92 -11.41 34.49
C LEU A 21 11.14 -11.87 33.67
N LYS A 22 11.90 -12.83 34.22
CA LYS A 22 12.87 -13.61 33.45
C LYS A 22 12.16 -14.03 32.16
N PRO A 23 12.82 -13.95 30.98
CA PRO A 23 12.24 -14.47 29.76
C PRO A 23 11.84 -15.93 30.01
N HIS A 24 10.55 -16.17 30.22
CA HIS A 24 10.01 -17.52 30.32
C HIS A 24 10.22 -18.15 28.95
N GLU A 25 10.52 -19.45 28.86
CA GLU A 25 10.83 -20.09 27.57
C GLU A 25 9.74 -19.86 26.49
N GLY A 26 8.49 -19.65 26.90
CA GLY A 26 7.39 -19.25 26.01
C GLY A 26 7.52 -17.86 25.37
N PHE A 27 8.20 -16.92 26.02
CA PHE A 27 8.54 -15.60 25.46
C PHE A 27 9.73 -15.65 24.52
N ASN A 28 10.57 -16.69 24.56
CA ASN A 28 11.71 -16.80 23.63
C ASN A 28 11.23 -16.96 22.19
N SER A 29 10.16 -17.71 21.94
CA SER A 29 9.54 -17.83 20.61
C SER A 29 8.98 -16.50 20.11
N LEU A 30 8.35 -15.72 21.00
CA LEU A 30 7.84 -14.38 20.66
C LEU A 30 8.98 -13.39 20.39
N LEU A 31 10.02 -13.39 21.23
CA LEU A 31 11.20 -12.54 21.05
C LEU A 31 11.99 -12.92 19.79
N LEU A 32 12.04 -14.21 19.44
CA LEU A 32 12.62 -14.68 18.19
C LEU A 32 11.83 -14.10 17.00
N LEU A 33 10.50 -14.18 17.03
CA LEU A 33 9.64 -13.64 15.98
C LEU A 33 9.79 -12.12 15.83
N VAL A 34 9.86 -11.38 16.95
CA VAL A 34 10.12 -9.92 16.96
C VAL A 34 11.50 -9.59 16.38
N ARG A 35 12.53 -10.38 16.72
CA ARG A 35 13.89 -10.21 16.16
C ARG A 35 13.94 -10.50 14.67
N SER A 36 13.24 -11.53 14.21
CA SER A 36 13.11 -11.85 12.78
C SER A 36 12.39 -10.73 12.01
N ILE A 37 11.30 -10.18 12.55
CA ILE A 37 10.63 -9.00 11.98
C ILE A 37 11.63 -7.84 11.91
N HIS A 38 12.34 -7.54 12.99
CA HIS A 38 13.29 -6.42 13.02
C HIS A 38 14.43 -6.59 12.01
N ALA A 39 14.97 -7.81 11.88
CA ALA A 39 15.99 -8.12 10.89
C ALA A 39 15.50 -7.93 9.45
N SER A 40 14.21 -8.19 9.21
CA SER A 40 13.58 -8.05 7.89
C SER A 40 13.13 -6.62 7.53
N LEU A 41 13.14 -5.67 8.47
CA LEU A 41 12.68 -4.28 8.21
C LEU A 41 13.50 -3.57 7.13
N GLY A 42 14.81 -3.83 7.05
CA GLY A 42 15.66 -3.26 6.01
C GLY A 42 15.26 -3.74 4.62
N ALA A 43 15.00 -5.04 4.47
CA ALA A 43 14.55 -5.62 3.21
C ALA A 43 13.13 -5.14 2.86
N LEU A 44 12.24 -5.03 3.86
CA LEU A 44 10.90 -4.48 3.69
C LEU A 44 10.93 -3.03 3.19
N PHE A 45 11.84 -2.20 3.71
CA PHE A 45 11.99 -0.81 3.26
C PHE A 45 12.33 -0.74 1.76
N TRP A 46 13.33 -1.52 1.31
CA TRP A 46 13.71 -1.57 -0.09
C TRP A 46 12.59 -2.12 -0.98
N PHE A 47 11.88 -3.13 -0.50
CA PHE A 47 10.72 -3.69 -1.18
C PHE A 47 9.61 -2.65 -1.37
N LEU A 48 9.27 -1.89 -0.32
CA LEU A 48 8.28 -0.81 -0.39
C LEU A 48 8.71 0.31 -1.34
N LEU A 49 10.02 0.63 -1.39
CA LEU A 49 10.55 1.63 -2.31
C LEU A 49 10.38 1.20 -3.76
N ILE A 50 10.77 -0.04 -4.11
CA ILE A 50 10.57 -0.61 -5.45
C ILE A 50 9.09 -0.62 -5.81
N LEU A 51 8.24 -1.03 -4.86
CA LEU A 51 6.79 -1.03 -5.03
C LEU A 51 6.26 0.36 -5.42
N ILE A 52 6.63 1.41 -4.69
CA ILE A 52 6.23 2.78 -4.99
C ILE A 52 6.76 3.21 -6.37
N CYS A 53 8.01 2.90 -6.71
CA CYS A 53 8.57 3.23 -8.02
C CYS A 53 7.78 2.60 -9.18
N VAL A 54 7.47 1.30 -9.11
CA VAL A 54 6.70 0.60 -10.14
C VAL A 54 5.28 1.18 -10.26
N MET A 55 4.61 1.42 -9.14
CA MET A 55 3.29 2.06 -9.12
C MET A 55 3.33 3.46 -9.73
N SER A 56 4.36 4.26 -9.44
CA SER A 56 4.54 5.59 -10.04
C SER A 56 4.72 5.52 -11.55
N CYS A 57 5.56 4.61 -12.06
CA CYS A 57 5.78 4.45 -13.50
C CYS A 57 4.49 4.08 -14.24
N VAL A 58 3.79 3.06 -13.76
CA VAL A 58 2.54 2.59 -14.41
C VAL A 58 1.43 3.62 -14.23
N GLY A 59 1.30 4.22 -13.04
CA GLY A 59 0.33 5.27 -12.78
C GLY A 59 0.50 6.47 -13.70
N MET A 60 1.72 6.97 -13.86
CA MET A 60 2.00 8.07 -14.80
C MET A 60 1.68 7.70 -16.25
N LEU A 61 1.97 6.46 -16.66
CA LEU A 61 1.58 5.97 -17.98
C LEU A 61 0.05 6.00 -18.16
N VAL A 62 -0.70 5.51 -17.18
CA VAL A 62 -2.18 5.56 -17.20
C VAL A 62 -2.67 7.00 -17.29
N ASN A 63 -2.15 7.91 -16.47
CA ASN A 63 -2.52 9.32 -16.48
C ASN A 63 -2.28 9.95 -17.86
N GLN A 64 -1.13 9.65 -18.50
CA GLN A 64 -0.80 10.15 -19.83
C GLN A 64 -1.74 9.61 -20.92
N LEU A 65 -2.09 8.32 -20.88
CA LEU A 65 -3.04 7.71 -21.80
C LEU A 65 -4.47 8.28 -21.65
N LEU A 66 -4.82 8.75 -20.46
CA LEU A 66 -6.11 9.38 -20.16
C LEU A 66 -6.16 10.87 -20.52
N ALA A 67 -5.03 11.50 -20.84
CA ALA A 67 -4.99 12.93 -21.17
C ALA A 67 -5.95 13.28 -22.32
N GLY A 68 -6.01 12.44 -23.36
CA GLY A 68 -6.95 12.63 -24.48
C GLY A 68 -8.42 12.55 -24.06
N TYR A 69 -8.75 11.64 -23.13
CA TYR A 69 -10.11 11.50 -22.59
C TYR A 69 -10.53 12.71 -21.76
N PHE A 70 -9.62 13.33 -21.01
CA PHE A 70 -9.92 14.53 -20.23
C PHE A 70 -10.13 15.78 -21.11
N SER A 71 -9.41 15.87 -22.23
CA SER A 71 -9.53 16.97 -23.20
C SER A 71 -10.70 16.81 -24.18
N ASP A 72 -11.35 15.65 -24.22
CA ASP A 72 -12.47 15.40 -25.13
C ASP A 72 -13.72 16.19 -24.71
N GLY A 73 -14.14 17.12 -25.59
CA GLY A 73 -15.34 17.94 -25.39
C GLY A 73 -16.65 17.18 -25.60
N SER A 74 -16.63 16.02 -26.26
CA SER A 74 -17.82 15.21 -26.49
C SER A 74 -18.27 14.42 -25.26
N VAL A 75 -17.35 14.17 -24.32
CA VAL A 75 -17.62 13.45 -23.07
C VAL A 75 -18.21 14.41 -22.03
N SER A 76 -19.23 13.94 -21.32
CA SER A 76 -19.88 14.73 -20.27
C SER A 76 -18.89 15.12 -19.16
N MET A 77 -19.08 16.31 -18.58
CA MET A 77 -18.22 16.75 -17.48
C MET A 77 -18.32 15.85 -16.25
N ALA A 78 -19.48 15.23 -16.02
CA ALA A 78 -19.69 14.29 -14.92
C ALA A 78 -18.81 13.04 -15.08
N GLU A 79 -18.79 12.43 -16.26
CA GLU A 79 -17.99 11.23 -16.53
C GLU A 79 -16.48 11.52 -16.50
N ARG A 80 -16.06 12.67 -17.03
CA ARG A 80 -14.65 13.10 -16.92
C ARG A 80 -14.24 13.29 -15.47
N ARG A 81 -15.11 13.86 -14.64
CA ARG A 81 -14.82 14.08 -13.22
C ARG A 81 -14.71 12.78 -12.44
N GLU A 82 -15.56 11.81 -12.71
CA GLU A 82 -15.44 10.47 -12.09
C GLU A 82 -14.08 9.84 -12.37
N VAL A 83 -13.63 9.84 -13.63
CA VAL A 83 -12.30 9.30 -13.99
C VAL A 83 -11.17 10.14 -13.39
N PHE A 84 -11.35 11.46 -13.34
CA PHE A 84 -10.37 12.39 -12.77
C PHE A 84 -10.18 12.22 -11.26
N ASP A 85 -11.20 11.74 -10.54
CA ASP A 85 -11.09 11.49 -9.11
C ASP A 85 -10.20 10.30 -8.77
N TYR A 86 -10.02 9.37 -9.70
CA TYR A 86 -9.07 8.26 -9.56
C TYR A 86 -7.72 8.55 -10.22
N TYR A 87 -7.72 9.11 -11.44
CA TYR A 87 -6.52 9.17 -12.28
C TYR A 87 -6.14 10.59 -12.70
N GLY A 88 -6.77 11.63 -12.17
CA GLY A 88 -6.61 13.00 -12.67
C GLY A 88 -5.29 13.68 -12.31
N THR A 89 -4.75 13.40 -11.13
CA THR A 89 -3.47 13.96 -10.66
C THR A 89 -2.52 12.86 -10.25
N TYR A 90 -1.22 13.18 -10.15
CA TYR A 90 -0.22 12.23 -9.69
C TYR A 90 -0.60 11.58 -8.35
N THR A 91 -0.93 12.38 -7.33
CA THR A 91 -1.27 11.86 -6.01
C THR A 91 -2.50 10.97 -6.02
N LYS A 92 -3.58 11.37 -6.74
CA LYS A 92 -4.78 10.53 -6.89
C LYS A 92 -4.43 9.21 -7.58
N THR A 93 -3.62 9.28 -8.62
CA THR A 93 -3.19 8.11 -9.38
C THR A 93 -2.36 7.16 -8.53
N ILE A 94 -1.43 7.66 -7.71
CA ILE A 94 -0.65 6.81 -6.79
C ILE A 94 -1.56 6.11 -5.77
N VAL A 95 -2.54 6.81 -5.21
CA VAL A 95 -3.53 6.21 -4.29
C VAL A 95 -4.33 5.13 -5.01
N THR A 96 -4.81 5.41 -6.22
CA THR A 96 -5.54 4.44 -7.05
C THR A 96 -4.68 3.22 -7.40
N MET A 97 -3.41 3.42 -7.77
CA MET A 97 -2.49 2.32 -8.05
C MET A 97 -2.22 1.49 -6.79
N LEU A 98 -2.15 2.12 -5.62
CA LEU A 98 -2.04 1.43 -4.34
C LEU A 98 -3.30 0.62 -4.02
N GLU A 99 -4.50 1.15 -4.29
CA GLU A 99 -5.76 0.40 -4.17
C GLU A 99 -5.83 -0.81 -5.12
N ILE A 100 -5.39 -0.64 -6.38
CA ILE A 100 -5.31 -1.74 -7.35
C ILE A 100 -4.36 -2.84 -6.88
N THR A 101 -3.26 -2.42 -6.27
CA THR A 101 -2.14 -3.28 -5.92
C THR A 101 -2.36 -4.03 -4.61
N LEU A 102 -2.80 -3.34 -3.56
CA LEU A 102 -2.89 -3.87 -2.19
C LEU A 102 -4.34 -4.01 -1.69
N GLY A 103 -5.29 -3.33 -2.32
CA GLY A 103 -6.67 -3.22 -1.85
C GLY A 103 -7.70 -3.75 -2.86
N ASN A 104 -8.78 -2.98 -2.99
CA ASN A 104 -9.89 -3.31 -3.88
C ASN A 104 -9.63 -2.80 -5.30
N TRP A 105 -9.17 -3.70 -6.16
CA TRP A 105 -8.84 -3.42 -7.55
C TRP A 105 -10.03 -3.29 -8.50
N ALA A 106 -11.17 -3.88 -8.15
CA ALA A 106 -12.28 -3.99 -9.09
C ALA A 106 -12.95 -2.63 -9.39
N PRO A 107 -13.24 -1.73 -8.43
CA PRO A 107 -13.84 -0.43 -8.72
C PRO A 107 -13.03 0.46 -9.68
N PRO A 108 -11.73 0.76 -9.44
CA PRO A 108 -10.96 1.63 -10.33
C PRO A 108 -10.79 1.02 -11.73
N GLN A 109 -10.60 -0.31 -11.82
CA GLN A 109 -10.56 -1.00 -13.12
C GLN A 109 -11.89 -0.92 -13.86
N ARG A 110 -13.00 -1.26 -13.19
CA ARG A 110 -14.33 -1.26 -13.82
C ARG A 110 -14.77 0.14 -14.24
N LEU A 111 -14.31 1.18 -13.55
CA LEU A 111 -14.56 2.57 -13.95
C LEU A 111 -13.99 2.83 -15.35
N LEU A 112 -12.71 2.51 -15.58
CA LEU A 112 -12.08 2.70 -16.90
C LEU A 112 -12.71 1.81 -17.97
N MET A 113 -13.08 0.57 -17.63
CA MET A 113 -13.79 -0.32 -18.54
C MET A 113 -15.12 0.26 -19.01
N LYS A 114 -15.90 0.84 -18.10
CA LYS A 114 -17.22 1.39 -18.39
C LYS A 114 -17.16 2.73 -19.11
N ARG A 115 -16.20 3.58 -18.76
CA ARG A 115 -16.13 4.96 -19.25
C ARG A 115 -15.35 5.11 -20.56
N ILE A 116 -14.43 4.20 -20.86
CA ILE A 116 -13.52 4.34 -21.99
C ILE A 116 -13.61 3.15 -22.93
N ASN A 117 -13.12 1.99 -22.51
CA ASN A 117 -13.21 0.74 -23.25
C ASN A 117 -12.79 -0.45 -22.38
N GLU A 118 -13.18 -1.65 -22.79
CA GLU A 118 -12.91 -2.90 -22.07
C GLU A 118 -11.43 -3.29 -22.01
N TRP A 119 -10.59 -2.78 -22.93
CA TRP A 119 -9.15 -3.07 -22.98
C TRP A 119 -8.41 -2.61 -21.72
N TRP A 120 -8.90 -1.56 -21.06
CA TRP A 120 -8.39 -1.12 -19.76
C TRP A 120 -8.49 -2.21 -18.68
N GLY A 121 -9.50 -3.08 -18.77
CA GLY A 121 -9.65 -4.22 -17.90
C GLY A 121 -8.48 -5.19 -18.04
N LEU A 122 -8.16 -5.56 -19.29
CA LEU A 122 -7.04 -6.46 -19.58
C LEU A 122 -5.69 -5.84 -19.17
N PHE A 123 -5.47 -4.55 -19.46
CA PHE A 123 -4.25 -3.83 -19.12
C PHE A 123 -4.00 -3.84 -17.60
N LEU A 124 -4.98 -3.41 -16.79
CA LEU A 124 -4.82 -3.33 -15.33
C LEU A 124 -4.81 -4.72 -14.66
N SER A 125 -5.56 -5.68 -15.18
CA SER A 125 -5.52 -7.06 -14.69
C SER A 125 -4.16 -7.71 -14.96
N THR A 126 -3.54 -7.45 -16.11
CA THR A 126 -2.19 -7.94 -16.43
C THR A 126 -1.15 -7.30 -15.52
N TYR A 127 -1.20 -5.98 -15.32
CA TYR A 127 -0.35 -5.28 -14.36
C TYR A 127 -0.45 -5.92 -12.97
N ARG A 128 -1.66 -6.11 -12.44
CA ARG A 128 -1.88 -6.72 -11.14
C ARG A 128 -1.37 -8.17 -11.09
N GLY A 129 -1.60 -8.95 -12.14
CA GLY A 129 -1.11 -10.34 -12.23
C GLY A 129 0.41 -10.43 -12.15
N LEU A 130 1.11 -9.65 -12.98
CA LEU A 130 2.57 -9.57 -12.98
C LEU A 130 3.09 -9.10 -11.62
N PHE A 131 2.43 -8.11 -11.04
CA PHE A 131 2.81 -7.55 -9.77
C PHE A 131 2.60 -8.53 -8.60
N CYS A 132 1.44 -9.18 -8.50
CA CYS A 132 1.17 -10.19 -7.48
C CYS A 132 2.14 -11.37 -7.60
N PHE A 133 2.41 -11.84 -8.81
CA PHE A 133 3.40 -12.88 -9.04
C PHE A 133 4.81 -12.43 -8.61
N GLY A 134 5.20 -11.20 -8.96
CA GLY A 134 6.46 -10.59 -8.55
C GLY A 134 6.60 -10.46 -7.03
N ILE A 135 5.59 -9.93 -6.34
CA ILE A 135 5.56 -9.82 -4.87
C ILE A 135 5.77 -11.17 -4.22
N ILE A 136 5.02 -12.18 -4.64
CA ILE A 136 5.06 -13.50 -3.99
C ILE A 136 6.47 -14.08 -4.09
N ASN A 137 7.11 -13.96 -5.26
CA ASN A 137 8.47 -14.43 -5.47
C ASN A 137 9.50 -13.64 -4.68
N VAL A 138 9.38 -12.31 -4.62
CA VAL A 138 10.32 -11.47 -3.84
C VAL A 138 10.15 -11.71 -2.35
N ALA A 139 8.92 -11.81 -1.86
CA ALA A 139 8.64 -12.12 -0.47
C ALA A 139 9.21 -13.50 -0.09
N ALA A 140 8.98 -14.53 -0.90
CA ALA A 140 9.52 -15.88 -0.65
C ALA A 140 11.04 -15.95 -0.74
N ALA A 141 11.70 -15.06 -1.49
CA ALA A 141 13.16 -15.01 -1.57
C ALA A 141 13.81 -14.29 -0.38
N VAL A 142 13.09 -13.37 0.27
CA VAL A 142 13.61 -12.47 1.30
C VAL A 142 13.25 -12.94 2.72
N PHE A 143 12.09 -13.56 2.90
CA PHE A 143 11.52 -13.98 4.19
C PHE A 143 11.44 -15.50 4.28
#